data_AF-A0A8T0FJ98-F1
#
_entry.id   AF-A0A8T0FJ98-F1
#
_cell.length_a   1.000
_cell.length_b   1.000
_cell.length_c   1.000
_cell.angle_alpha   90.00
_cell.angle_beta   90.00
_cell.angle_gamma   90.00
#
_symmetry.space_group_name_H-M   'P 1'
#
loop_
_entity.id
_entity.type
_entity.pdbx_description
1 polymer ?
#
loop_
_entity_poly.entity_id
_entity_poly.type
_entity_poly.pdbx_seq_one_letter_code
_entity_poly.pdbx_strand_id
1 'polypeptide(L)'
;MESNSPERLETMVAAAVASHIFMHPEIDAMLQIEETIFPIDLRQEYWSSIERKFMEITGNLLPIPLRNMVFGFLKPLHETYDLWKKDHYLNKKIKQNVYKSCISWEIDSATINRRKTAAKLIRNRRVDVRTRFIMACTYYQEDDIVDLWRQIRGKTRRAITRRGSNDSVRFWVKLLKKKATHTWREEVENHYRVTNSKPYDSPLILNCFFRYLNQGKQLQMLIKQFATQRLHLEDFLLCMNHMDDYQRANVRGRIPVFFFELLADPGIMRDEA
;
A
#
# COMPACT_ATOMS: atom_id res chain seq x y z
N MET A 1 -3.32 15.04 -24.80
CA MET A 1 -2.41 15.83 -23.94
C MET A 1 -3.26 16.87 -23.25
N GLU A 2 -3.82 16.55 -22.08
CA GLU A 2 -4.58 17.52 -21.30
C GLU A 2 -3.62 18.57 -20.74
N SER A 3 -3.92 19.85 -20.96
CA SER A 3 -3.16 20.94 -20.35
C SER A 3 -3.41 20.94 -18.84
N ASN A 4 -2.35 20.79 -18.04
CA ASN A 4 -2.44 20.95 -16.59
C ASN A 4 -2.94 22.36 -16.27
N SER A 5 -4.13 22.47 -15.67
CA SER A 5 -4.63 23.76 -15.18
C SER A 5 -3.70 24.32 -14.09
N PRO A 6 -3.60 25.65 -13.94
CA PRO A 6 -2.80 26.27 -12.88
C PRO A 6 -3.13 25.72 -11.48
N GLU A 7 -4.41 25.51 -11.17
CA GLU A 7 -4.88 24.93 -9.90
C GLU A 7 -4.36 23.51 -9.66
N ARG A 8 -4.28 22.68 -10.71
CA ARG A 8 -3.73 21.32 -10.60
C ARG A 8 -2.24 21.38 -10.27
N LEU A 9 -1.49 22.28 -10.91
CA LEU A 9 -0.07 22.45 -10.64
C LEU A 9 0.19 22.93 -9.20
N GLU A 10 -0.60 23.88 -8.70
CA GLU A 10 -0.50 24.35 -7.31
C GLU A 10 -0.75 23.21 -6.32
N THR A 11 -1.79 22.41 -6.56
CA THR A 11 -2.13 21.23 -5.74
C THR A 11 -0.98 20.21 -5.73
N MET A 12 -0.41 19.90 -6.89
CA MET A 12 0.72 18.97 -7.02
C MET A 12 1.97 19.48 -6.28
N VAL A 13 2.28 20.77 -6.41
CA VAL A 13 3.41 21.39 -5.70
C VAL A 13 3.18 21.34 -4.20
N ALA A 14 1.98 21.67 -3.72
CA ALA A 14 1.65 21.62 -2.31
C ALA A 14 1.78 20.20 -1.74
N ALA A 15 1.27 19.19 -2.43
CA ALA A 15 1.41 17.78 -2.05
C ALA A 15 2.88 17.33 -2.04
N ALA A 16 3.68 17.75 -3.02
CA ALA A 16 5.12 17.45 -3.04
C ALA A 16 5.85 18.07 -1.83
N VAL A 17 5.59 19.34 -1.53
CA VAL A 17 6.16 20.03 -0.36
C VAL A 17 5.70 19.36 0.95
N ALA A 18 4.42 19.01 1.06
CA ALA A 18 3.88 18.29 2.22
C ALA A 18 4.59 16.95 2.43
N SER A 19 4.89 16.22 1.35
CA SER A 19 5.62 14.96 1.43
C SER A 19 7.04 15.10 1.99
N HIS A 20 7.70 16.23 1.71
CA HIS A 20 9.01 16.55 2.29
C HIS A 20 8.90 16.95 3.76
N ILE A 21 7.90 17.75 4.12
CA ILE A 21 7.68 18.17 5.52
C ILE A 21 7.23 17.01 6.39
N PHE A 22 6.48 16.06 5.86
CA PHE A 22 6.12 14.80 6.53
C PHE A 22 7.36 14.01 7.00
N MET A 23 8.51 14.22 6.36
CA MET A 23 9.79 13.62 6.71
C MET A 23 10.62 14.48 7.68
N HIS A 24 10.17 15.68 8.03
CA HIS A 24 10.89 16.58 8.93
C HIS A 24 10.97 15.96 10.34
N PRO A 25 12.15 15.90 10.99
CA PRO A 25 12.33 15.18 12.25
C PRO A 25 11.36 15.58 13.38
N GLU A 26 11.06 16.89 13.49
CA GLU A 26 10.14 17.39 14.53
C GLU A 26 8.68 17.01 14.25
N ILE A 27 8.25 17.07 12.98
CA ILE A 27 6.90 16.64 12.57
C ILE A 27 6.79 15.11 12.71
N ASP A 28 7.80 14.37 12.27
CA ASP A 28 7.87 12.91 12.39
C ASP A 28 7.79 12.47 13.86
N ALA A 29 8.54 13.12 14.76
CA ALA A 29 8.49 12.82 16.18
C ALA A 29 7.08 13.03 16.77
N MET A 30 6.37 14.09 16.37
CA MET A 30 4.99 14.33 16.79
C MET A 30 4.05 13.26 16.21
N LEU A 31 4.15 12.94 14.93
CA LEU A 31 3.30 11.91 14.32
C LEU A 31 3.49 10.53 14.97
N GLN A 32 4.69 10.20 15.44
CA GLN A 32 4.96 8.95 16.15
C GLN A 32 4.27 8.86 17.53
N ILE A 33 4.07 9.99 18.22
CA ILE A 33 3.36 10.01 19.51
C ILE A 33 1.86 9.76 19.29
N GLU A 34 1.28 10.29 18.20
CA GLU A 34 -0.13 10.09 17.84
C GLU A 34 -0.51 8.61 17.78
N GLU A 35 0.36 7.79 17.18
CA GLU A 35 0.17 6.34 17.05
C GLU A 35 0.07 5.58 18.38
N THR A 36 0.52 6.19 19.49
CA THR A 36 0.74 5.47 20.74
C THR A 36 -0.32 5.73 21.82
N ILE A 37 -1.01 6.89 21.84
CA ILE A 37 -1.56 7.36 23.14
C ILE A 37 -3.00 7.94 23.16
N PHE A 38 -3.67 8.33 22.08
CA PHE A 38 -4.86 9.19 22.28
C PHE A 38 -6.24 8.51 22.22
N PRO A 39 -7.11 8.70 23.23
CA PRO A 39 -8.56 8.64 23.07
C PRO A 39 -9.00 9.55 21.91
N ILE A 40 -10.10 9.22 21.25
CA ILE A 40 -10.61 9.96 20.09
C ILE A 40 -10.71 11.47 20.37
N ASP A 41 -11.10 11.83 21.60
CA ASP A 41 -11.34 13.21 22.02
C ASP A 41 -10.08 14.10 22.05
N LEU A 42 -8.89 13.52 22.23
CA LEU A 42 -7.62 14.27 22.27
C LEU A 42 -6.95 14.40 20.90
N ARG A 43 -7.48 13.71 19.87
CA ARG A 43 -6.88 13.72 18.54
C ARG A 43 -6.90 15.12 17.91
N GLN A 44 -7.96 15.88 18.12
CA GLN A 44 -8.09 17.22 17.53
C GLN A 44 -7.09 18.21 18.13
N GLU A 45 -6.96 18.26 19.46
CA GLU A 45 -5.98 19.11 20.15
C GLU A 45 -4.54 18.76 19.75
N TYR A 46 -4.27 17.47 19.53
CA TYR A 46 -2.97 17.01 19.06
C TYR A 46 -2.66 17.51 17.65
N TRP A 47 -3.61 17.41 16.72
CA TRP A 47 -3.45 17.96 15.37
C TRP A 47 -3.27 19.47 15.36
N SER A 48 -3.95 20.22 16.25
CA SER A 48 -3.71 21.66 16.42
C SER A 48 -2.28 21.96 16.89
N SER A 49 -1.67 21.06 17.67
CA SER A 49 -0.26 21.19 18.09
C SER A 49 0.70 20.91 16.93
N ILE A 50 0.41 19.90 16.10
CA ILE A 50 1.17 19.65 14.86
C ILE A 50 1.04 20.86 13.92
N GLU A 51 -0.15 21.44 13.77
CA GLU A 51 -0.40 22.62 12.95
C GLU A 51 0.46 23.80 13.40
N ARG A 52 0.43 24.13 14.70
CA ARG A 52 1.25 25.20 15.25
C ARG A 52 2.73 24.98 14.94
N LYS A 53 3.21 23.76 15.15
CA LYS A 53 4.61 23.41 14.90
C LYS A 53 4.97 23.48 13.42
N PHE A 54 4.06 23.05 12.55
CA PHE A 54 4.18 23.19 11.11
C PHE A 54 4.27 24.66 10.69
N MET A 55 3.42 25.53 11.25
CA MET A 55 3.42 26.97 10.96
C MET A 55 4.71 27.65 11.41
N GLU A 56 5.28 27.23 12.55
CA GLU A 56 6.61 27.68 13.00
C GLU A 56 7.71 27.30 11.99
N ILE A 57 7.77 26.03 11.59
CA ILE A 57 8.80 25.52 10.66
C ILE A 57 8.70 26.18 9.29
N THR A 58 7.47 26.38 8.79
CA THR A 58 7.22 26.93 7.45
C THR A 58 7.06 28.45 7.43
N GLY A 59 7.11 29.10 8.59
CA GLY A 59 6.81 30.52 8.81
C GLY A 59 7.51 31.48 7.85
N ASN A 60 8.78 31.22 7.58
CA ASN A 60 9.62 32.03 6.70
C ASN A 60 9.87 31.38 5.32
N LEU A 61 9.38 30.16 5.11
CA LEU A 61 9.63 29.37 3.90
C LEU A 61 8.49 29.45 2.90
N LEU A 62 7.25 29.60 3.37
CA LEU A 62 6.05 29.53 2.56
C LEU A 62 5.08 30.67 2.87
N PRO A 63 4.46 31.30 1.86
CA PRO A 63 3.32 32.20 2.03
C PRO A 63 2.15 31.53 2.75
N ILE A 64 1.34 32.32 3.48
CA ILE A 64 0.19 31.83 4.28
C ILE A 64 -0.74 30.90 3.48
N PRO A 65 -1.19 31.25 2.25
CA PRO A 65 -2.12 30.38 1.51
C PRO A 65 -1.52 29.01 1.20
N LEU A 66 -0.23 28.97 0.83
CA LEU A 66 0.48 27.71 0.57
C LEU A 66 0.70 26.91 1.85
N ARG A 67 0.95 27.55 3.00
CA ARG A 67 1.05 26.84 4.28
C ARG A 67 -0.23 26.08 4.61
N ASN A 68 -1.38 26.74 4.50
CA ASN A 68 -2.67 26.10 4.79
C ASN A 68 -2.93 24.92 3.85
N MET A 69 -2.63 25.09 2.56
CA MET A 69 -2.79 24.02 1.56
C MET A 69 -1.86 22.83 1.85
N VAL A 70 -0.58 23.09 2.09
CA VAL A 70 0.43 22.07 2.42
C VAL A 70 0.08 21.34 3.72
N PHE A 71 -0.36 22.06 4.75
CA PHE A 71 -0.81 21.45 6.00
C PHE A 71 -2.02 20.53 5.79
N GLY A 72 -2.95 20.94 4.92
CA GLY A 72 -4.11 20.13 4.54
C GLY A 72 -3.75 18.74 4.01
N PHE A 73 -2.56 18.56 3.41
CA PHE A 73 -2.08 17.26 2.95
C PHE A 73 -1.41 16.41 4.04
N LEU A 74 -0.93 16.98 5.15
CA LEU A 74 -0.16 16.21 6.14
C LEU A 74 -0.97 15.10 6.81
N LYS A 75 -2.23 15.39 7.15
CA LYS A 75 -3.11 14.39 7.77
C LYS A 75 -3.46 13.24 6.82
N PRO A 76 -3.94 13.48 5.58
CA PRO A 76 -4.13 12.41 4.59
C PRO A 76 -2.86 11.58 4.31
N LEU A 77 -1.69 12.22 4.24
CA LEU A 77 -0.41 11.52 4.05
C LEU A 77 -0.11 10.61 5.25
N HIS A 78 -0.28 11.12 6.49
CA HIS A 78 -0.09 10.32 7.71
C HIS A 78 -1.02 9.11 7.76
N GLU A 79 -2.31 9.32 7.51
CA GLU A 79 -3.32 8.26 7.51
C GLU A 79 -3.03 7.21 6.43
N THR A 80 -2.63 7.64 5.22
CA THR A 80 -2.24 6.74 4.13
C THR A 80 -1.01 5.92 4.48
N TYR A 81 0.00 6.54 5.09
CA TYR A 81 1.21 5.86 5.55
C TYR A 81 0.91 4.82 6.63
N ASP A 82 0.05 5.15 7.59
CA ASP A 82 -0.33 4.24 8.65
C ASP A 82 -1.16 3.06 8.18
N LEU A 83 -2.09 3.29 7.24
CA LEU A 83 -2.81 2.21 6.57
C LEU A 83 -1.81 1.27 5.88
N TRP A 84 -0.90 1.82 5.07
CA TRP A 84 0.10 1.03 4.38
C TRP A 84 0.99 0.22 5.35
N LYS A 85 1.39 0.80 6.49
CA LYS A 85 2.12 0.08 7.55
C LYS A 85 1.31 -1.10 8.12
N LYS A 86 0.02 -0.87 8.41
CA LYS A 86 -0.88 -1.88 8.98
C LYS A 86 -1.05 -3.05 8.01
N ASP A 87 -1.24 -2.77 6.72
CA ASP A 87 -1.41 -3.79 5.68
C ASP A 87 -0.21 -4.75 5.63
N HIS A 88 1.00 -4.23 5.82
CA HIS A 88 2.23 -5.01 5.66
C HIS A 88 2.80 -5.53 6.99
N TYR A 89 2.09 -5.37 8.11
CA TYR A 89 2.50 -5.81 9.46
C TYR A 89 3.98 -5.49 9.76
N LEU A 90 4.40 -4.27 9.41
CA LEU A 90 5.81 -3.88 9.51
C LEU A 90 6.31 -3.98 10.96
N ASN A 91 7.58 -4.36 11.09
CA ASN A 91 8.18 -4.64 12.38
C ASN A 91 8.35 -3.34 13.16
N LYS A 92 7.61 -3.20 14.27
CA LYS A 92 7.68 -2.03 15.15
C LYS A 92 9.07 -1.76 15.74
N LYS A 93 9.99 -2.74 15.70
CA LYS A 93 11.37 -2.57 16.17
C LYS A 93 12.26 -1.80 15.19
N ILE A 94 11.87 -1.73 13.91
CA ILE A 94 12.61 -0.94 12.92
C ILE A 94 12.18 0.52 13.07
N LYS A 95 13.17 1.42 13.13
CA LYS A 95 12.92 2.86 13.24
C LYS A 95 12.03 3.33 12.08
N GLN A 96 10.99 4.11 12.39
CA GLN A 96 10.00 4.54 11.39
C GLN A 96 10.64 5.27 10.21
N ASN A 97 11.67 6.10 10.47
CA ASN A 97 12.40 6.82 9.44
C ASN A 97 12.99 5.90 8.35
N VAL A 98 13.34 4.65 8.67
CA VAL A 98 13.80 3.66 7.69
C VAL A 98 12.67 3.32 6.72
N TYR A 99 11.46 3.07 7.22
CA TYR A 99 10.31 2.79 6.37
C TYR A 99 9.84 4.03 5.60
N LYS A 100 9.75 5.18 6.28
CA LYS A 100 9.36 6.45 5.65
C LYS A 100 10.29 6.82 4.50
N SER A 101 11.61 6.59 4.63
CA SER A 101 12.58 6.83 3.54
C SER A 101 12.36 5.96 2.29
N CYS A 102 11.60 4.87 2.41
CA CYS A 102 11.27 4.01 1.27
C CYS A 102 9.97 4.42 0.56
N ILE A 103 9.17 5.32 1.16
CA ILE A 103 7.89 5.73 0.60
C ILE A 103 8.12 6.47 -0.71
N SER A 104 7.30 6.13 -1.69
CA SER A 104 7.21 6.82 -2.96
C SER A 104 5.78 7.31 -3.09
N TRP A 105 5.60 8.63 -2.97
CA TRP A 105 4.30 9.26 -3.14
C TRP A 105 3.93 9.35 -4.61
N GLU A 106 2.66 9.10 -4.90
CA GLU A 106 2.02 9.42 -6.16
C GLU A 106 1.31 10.76 -5.93
N ILE A 107 1.91 11.84 -6.42
CA ILE A 107 1.52 13.21 -6.06
C ILE A 107 0.11 13.53 -6.57
N ASP A 108 -0.24 13.05 -7.75
CA ASP A 108 -1.53 13.31 -8.40
C ASP A 108 -2.72 12.75 -7.59
N SER A 109 -2.56 11.58 -6.96
CA SER A 109 -3.59 10.94 -6.14
C SER A 109 -3.38 11.16 -4.64
N ALA A 110 -2.29 11.82 -4.24
CA ALA A 110 -1.82 11.89 -2.85
C ALA A 110 -1.72 10.52 -2.16
N THR A 111 -1.54 9.43 -2.91
CA THR A 111 -1.42 8.07 -2.37
C THR A 111 0.02 7.57 -2.39
N ILE A 112 0.26 6.40 -1.79
CA ILE A 112 1.58 5.74 -1.86
C ILE A 112 1.61 4.90 -3.13
N ASN A 113 2.59 5.13 -4.00
CA ASN A 113 2.92 4.20 -5.07
C ASN A 113 3.47 2.90 -4.44
N ARG A 114 2.58 1.94 -4.23
CA ARG A 114 2.85 0.73 -3.43
C ARG A 114 3.96 -0.12 -4.04
N ARG A 115 4.00 -0.26 -5.37
CA ARG A 115 5.02 -1.05 -6.08
C ARG A 115 6.41 -0.40 -6.01
N LYS A 116 6.53 0.91 -6.27
CA LYS A 116 7.80 1.64 -6.14
C LYS A 116 8.30 1.60 -4.69
N THR A 117 7.39 1.81 -3.74
CA THR A 117 7.68 1.74 -2.30
C THR A 117 8.18 0.35 -1.89
N ALA A 118 7.49 -0.72 -2.31
CA ALA A 118 7.90 -2.09 -2.07
C ALA A 118 9.30 -2.36 -2.64
N ALA A 119 9.58 -1.96 -3.88
CA ALA A 119 10.89 -2.13 -4.51
C ALA A 119 12.00 -1.40 -3.74
N LYS A 120 11.79 -0.16 -3.30
CA LYS A 120 12.74 0.58 -2.46
C LYS A 120 12.99 -0.14 -1.12
N LEU A 121 11.92 -0.61 -0.47
CA LEU A 121 12.01 -1.34 0.79
C LEU A 121 12.78 -2.66 0.65
N ILE A 122 12.49 -3.42 -0.41
CA ILE A 122 13.16 -4.69 -0.73
C ILE A 122 14.66 -4.50 -0.95
N ARG A 123 15.09 -3.36 -1.49
CA ARG A 123 16.52 -3.05 -1.71
C ARG A 123 17.21 -2.46 -0.49
N ASN A 124 16.46 -1.94 0.49
CA ASN A 124 17.02 -1.28 1.66
C ASN A 124 17.58 -2.29 2.68
N ARG A 125 18.93 -2.39 2.75
CA ARG A 125 19.63 -3.32 3.66
C ARG A 125 19.46 -3.00 5.16
N ARG A 126 18.94 -1.82 5.52
CA ARG A 126 18.59 -1.48 6.92
C ARG A 126 17.31 -2.18 7.38
N VAL A 127 16.51 -2.69 6.45
CA VAL A 127 15.33 -3.51 6.75
C VAL A 127 15.76 -4.97 6.86
N ASP A 128 15.22 -5.69 7.85
CA ASP A 128 15.58 -7.08 8.06
C ASP A 128 15.19 -7.96 6.86
N VAL A 129 16.02 -8.99 6.61
CA VAL A 129 15.88 -9.87 5.44
C VAL A 129 14.51 -10.56 5.37
N ARG A 130 13.87 -10.82 6.51
CA ARG A 130 12.56 -11.46 6.55
C ARG A 130 11.48 -10.50 6.06
N THR A 131 11.45 -9.26 6.54
CA THR A 131 10.49 -8.26 6.05
C THR A 131 10.70 -7.99 4.56
N ARG A 132 11.95 -7.89 4.10
CA ARG A 132 12.26 -7.74 2.67
C ARG A 132 11.73 -8.91 1.85
N PHE A 133 11.91 -10.15 2.32
CA PHE A 133 11.42 -11.35 1.62
C PHE A 133 9.88 -11.42 1.58
N ILE A 134 9.20 -11.06 2.67
CA ILE A 134 7.74 -10.99 2.72
C ILE A 134 7.22 -9.96 1.72
N MET A 135 7.87 -8.80 1.64
CA MET A 135 7.52 -7.76 0.68
C MET A 135 7.73 -8.24 -0.76
N ALA A 136 8.88 -8.85 -1.06
CA ALA A 136 9.18 -9.38 -2.39
C ALA A 136 8.14 -10.43 -2.83
N CYS A 137 7.77 -11.35 -1.94
CA CYS A 137 6.70 -12.33 -2.20
C CYS A 137 5.34 -11.67 -2.45
N THR A 138 4.98 -10.67 -1.63
CA THR A 138 3.69 -9.97 -1.71
C THR A 138 3.52 -9.24 -3.04
N TYR A 139 4.59 -8.63 -3.54
CA TYR A 139 4.60 -7.87 -4.80
C TYR A 139 5.17 -8.66 -5.99
N TYR A 140 5.35 -9.98 -5.86
CA TYR A 140 5.84 -10.88 -6.91
C TYR A 140 7.13 -10.41 -7.60
N GLN A 141 8.11 -9.91 -6.83
CA GLN A 141 9.44 -9.53 -7.34
C GLN A 141 10.35 -10.76 -7.40
N GLU A 142 10.17 -11.58 -8.44
CA GLU A 142 10.77 -12.92 -8.60
C GLU A 142 12.28 -12.97 -8.33
N ASP A 143 13.06 -12.09 -8.95
CA ASP A 143 14.52 -12.05 -8.78
C ASP A 143 14.92 -11.81 -7.31
N ASP A 144 14.31 -10.79 -6.70
CA ASP A 144 14.53 -10.46 -5.29
C ASP A 144 14.08 -11.59 -4.35
N ILE A 145 12.99 -12.30 -4.68
CA ILE A 145 12.50 -13.46 -3.90
C ILE A 145 13.58 -14.55 -3.85
N VAL A 146 14.14 -14.92 -5.00
CA VAL A 146 15.15 -15.98 -5.09
C VAL A 146 16.41 -15.58 -4.32
N ASP A 147 16.88 -14.35 -4.49
CA ASP A 147 18.08 -13.85 -3.83
C ASP A 147 17.93 -13.71 -2.31
N LEU A 148 16.79 -13.20 -1.84
CA LEU A 148 16.50 -13.10 -0.42
C LEU A 148 16.30 -14.49 0.21
N TRP A 149 15.70 -15.44 -0.50
CA TRP A 149 15.52 -16.81 0.00
C TRP A 149 16.84 -17.51 0.32
N ARG A 150 17.87 -17.29 -0.51
CA ARG A 150 19.23 -17.81 -0.31
C ARG A 150 19.89 -17.26 0.96
N GLN A 151 19.58 -16.01 1.30
CA GLN A 151 20.10 -15.35 2.50
C GLN A 151 19.42 -15.83 3.79
N ILE A 152 18.16 -16.28 3.72
CA ILE A 152 17.42 -16.71 4.91
C ILE A 152 17.73 -18.15 5.29
N ARG A 153 18.21 -18.35 6.53
CA ARG A 153 18.59 -19.65 7.09
C ARG A 153 17.87 -20.00 8.40
N GLY A 154 17.87 -21.28 8.74
CA GLY A 154 17.53 -21.78 10.08
C GLY A 154 16.14 -21.39 10.61
N LYS A 155 16.10 -20.89 11.85
CA LYS A 155 14.85 -20.53 12.57
C LYS A 155 14.04 -19.46 11.84
N THR A 156 14.69 -18.51 11.16
CA THR A 156 14.02 -17.45 10.41
C THR A 156 13.16 -18.01 9.29
N ARG A 157 13.67 -19.01 8.55
CA ARG A 157 12.93 -19.65 7.44
C ARG A 157 11.61 -20.29 7.90
N ARG A 158 11.58 -20.86 9.12
CA ARG A 158 10.38 -21.45 9.73
C ARG A 158 9.39 -20.39 10.22
N ALA A 159 9.87 -19.19 10.52
CA ALA A 159 9.03 -18.11 11.03
C ALA A 159 8.37 -17.27 9.93
N ILE A 160 8.87 -17.30 8.69
CA ILE A 160 8.36 -16.51 7.55
C ILE A 160 6.85 -16.65 7.35
N THR A 161 6.30 -17.86 7.43
CA THR A 161 4.88 -18.14 7.15
C THR A 161 3.94 -17.92 8.34
N ARG A 162 4.43 -17.25 9.40
CA ARG A 162 3.63 -16.93 10.61
C ARG A 162 2.94 -15.56 10.46
N ARG A 163 2.61 -14.92 11.59
CA ARG A 163 1.97 -13.59 11.66
C ARG A 163 2.71 -12.56 10.80
N GLY A 164 1.95 -11.71 10.10
CA GLY A 164 2.48 -10.70 9.18
C GLY A 164 2.98 -11.25 7.85
N SER A 165 2.52 -12.45 7.46
CA SER A 165 2.67 -12.97 6.10
C SER A 165 1.30 -13.06 5.43
N ASN A 166 1.27 -13.42 4.16
CA ASN A 166 0.03 -13.66 3.42
C ASN A 166 0.13 -14.94 2.59
N ASP A 167 -0.91 -15.19 1.82
CA ASP A 167 -0.99 -16.40 1.00
C ASP A 167 0.06 -16.42 -0.13
N SER A 168 0.45 -15.26 -0.65
CA SER A 168 1.54 -15.13 -1.63
C SER A 168 2.88 -15.57 -1.04
N VAL A 169 3.18 -15.19 0.20
CA VAL A 169 4.39 -15.69 0.90
C VAL A 169 4.37 -17.21 1.03
N ARG A 170 3.23 -17.80 1.38
CA ARG A 170 3.12 -19.27 1.51
C ARG A 170 3.27 -19.96 0.17
N PHE A 171 2.70 -19.40 -0.90
CA PHE A 171 2.87 -19.86 -2.27
C PHE A 171 4.35 -19.92 -2.65
N TRP A 172 5.06 -18.79 -2.53
CA TRP A 172 6.48 -18.71 -2.88
C TRP A 172 7.34 -19.64 -2.03
N VAL A 173 7.10 -19.71 -0.72
CA VAL A 173 7.83 -20.64 0.16
C VAL A 173 7.60 -22.10 -0.24
N LYS A 174 6.38 -22.48 -0.64
CA LYS A 174 6.07 -23.83 -1.14
C LYS A 174 6.84 -24.11 -2.44
N LEU A 175 6.83 -23.17 -3.38
CA LEU A 175 7.53 -23.29 -4.66
C LEU A 175 9.05 -23.43 -4.48
N LEU A 176 9.65 -22.55 -3.70
CA LEU A 176 11.09 -22.52 -3.41
C LEU A 176 11.58 -23.78 -2.66
N LYS A 177 10.75 -24.34 -1.78
CA LYS A 177 11.06 -25.60 -1.07
C LYS A 177 11.02 -26.81 -1.99
N LYS A 178 10.08 -26.84 -2.93
CA LYS A 178 9.95 -27.94 -3.91
C LYS A 178 11.08 -27.95 -4.94
N LYS A 179 11.89 -26.88 -5.03
CA LYS A 179 12.82 -26.65 -6.15
C LYS A 179 12.10 -26.87 -7.48
N ALA A 180 10.86 -26.35 -7.58
CA ALA A 180 9.99 -26.63 -8.70
C ALA A 180 10.67 -26.25 -10.02
N THR A 181 10.55 -27.12 -11.02
CA THR A 181 11.00 -26.88 -12.39
C THR A 181 10.01 -25.98 -13.16
N HIS A 182 8.74 -25.99 -12.75
CA HIS A 182 7.69 -25.14 -13.32
C HIS A 182 7.83 -23.68 -12.87
N THR A 183 7.39 -22.78 -13.74
CA THR A 183 7.33 -21.36 -13.43
C THR A 183 6.21 -21.11 -12.41
N TRP A 184 6.35 -20.08 -11.58
CA TRP A 184 5.31 -19.71 -10.64
C TRP A 184 3.98 -19.39 -11.34
N ARG A 185 4.02 -18.93 -12.60
CA ARG A 185 2.84 -18.59 -13.42
C ARG A 185 1.97 -19.80 -13.71
N GLU A 186 2.58 -20.99 -13.84
CA GLU A 186 1.85 -22.24 -14.08
C GLU A 186 1.24 -22.80 -12.79
N GLU A 187 1.85 -22.50 -11.63
CA GLU A 187 1.45 -23.03 -10.33
C GLU A 187 0.44 -22.13 -9.58
N VAL A 188 0.32 -20.86 -9.98
CA VAL A 188 -0.45 -19.86 -9.23
C VAL A 188 -1.95 -20.20 -9.20
N GLU A 189 -2.51 -20.66 -10.32
CA GLU A 189 -3.91 -21.05 -10.39
C GLU A 189 -4.21 -22.23 -9.46
N ASN A 190 -3.38 -23.27 -9.52
CA ASN A 190 -3.50 -24.45 -8.69
C ASN A 190 -3.37 -24.11 -7.19
N HIS A 191 -2.47 -23.20 -6.83
CA HIS A 191 -2.32 -22.77 -5.45
C HIS A 191 -3.55 -22.04 -4.94
N TYR A 192 -4.07 -21.07 -5.69
CA TYR A 192 -5.23 -20.29 -5.28
C TYR A 192 -6.56 -21.03 -5.44
N ARG A 193 -6.58 -22.22 -6.07
CA ARG A 193 -7.77 -23.09 -6.13
C ARG A 193 -8.42 -23.26 -4.75
N VAL A 194 -7.60 -23.50 -3.72
CA VAL A 194 -8.03 -23.54 -2.31
C VAL A 194 -7.41 -22.35 -1.59
N THR A 195 -8.16 -21.27 -1.45
CA THR A 195 -7.69 -20.08 -0.74
C THR A 195 -7.51 -20.39 0.74
N ASN A 196 -6.28 -20.32 1.25
CA ASN A 196 -5.96 -20.58 2.67
C ASN A 196 -5.71 -19.28 3.46
N SER A 197 -6.37 -18.20 3.05
CA SER A 197 -6.26 -16.89 3.70
C SER A 197 -6.69 -16.97 5.16
N LYS A 198 -5.81 -16.53 6.06
CA LYS A 198 -6.06 -16.50 7.50
C LYS A 198 -6.57 -15.11 7.93
N PRO A 199 -7.32 -15.01 9.04
CA PRO A 199 -7.78 -13.72 9.55
C PRO A 199 -6.66 -12.71 9.85
N TYR A 200 -5.44 -13.17 10.13
CA TYR A 200 -4.30 -12.29 10.46
C TYR A 200 -3.27 -12.18 9.33
N ASP A 201 -3.65 -12.57 8.12
CA ASP A 201 -2.80 -12.36 6.95
C ASP A 201 -2.81 -10.89 6.52
N SER A 202 -1.68 -10.42 5.99
CA SER A 202 -1.65 -9.20 5.19
C SER A 202 -2.62 -9.30 4.00
N PRO A 203 -3.20 -8.17 3.55
CA PRO A 203 -3.87 -8.10 2.27
C PRO A 203 -3.05 -8.71 1.14
N LEU A 204 -3.74 -9.32 0.18
CA LEU A 204 -3.13 -9.75 -1.08
C LEU A 204 -3.11 -8.56 -2.04
N ILE A 205 -2.03 -8.44 -2.82
CA ILE A 205 -1.97 -7.53 -3.96
C ILE A 205 -2.34 -8.36 -5.19
N LEU A 206 -3.63 -8.41 -5.50
CA LEU A 206 -4.19 -9.27 -6.53
C LEU A 206 -3.60 -8.97 -7.91
N ASN A 207 -3.43 -7.69 -8.28
CA ASN A 207 -2.98 -7.35 -9.64
C ASN A 207 -1.64 -8.01 -10.02
N CYS A 208 -0.82 -8.36 -9.02
CA CYS A 208 0.48 -8.98 -9.25
C CYS A 208 0.38 -10.35 -9.94
N PHE A 209 -0.72 -11.07 -9.75
CA PHE A 209 -0.92 -12.39 -10.33
C PHE A 209 -2.29 -12.59 -11.00
N PHE A 210 -3.18 -11.60 -10.92
CA PHE A 210 -4.57 -11.69 -11.36
C PHE A 210 -4.74 -12.17 -12.81
N ARG A 211 -3.90 -11.66 -13.71
CA ARG A 211 -3.92 -12.01 -15.15
C ARG A 211 -3.55 -13.46 -15.46
N TYR A 212 -2.99 -14.18 -14.50
CA TYR A 212 -2.60 -15.59 -14.64
C TYR A 212 -3.66 -16.55 -14.09
N LEU A 213 -4.80 -16.02 -13.63
CA LEU A 213 -5.92 -16.81 -13.17
C LEU A 213 -6.95 -16.92 -14.30
N ASN A 214 -7.64 -18.05 -14.37
CA ASN A 214 -8.81 -18.17 -15.23
C ASN A 214 -9.94 -17.20 -14.79
N GLN A 215 -10.85 -16.89 -15.71
CA GLN A 215 -11.92 -15.91 -15.51
C GLN A 215 -12.81 -16.20 -14.29
N GLY A 216 -13.20 -17.47 -14.09
CA GLY A 216 -14.01 -17.86 -12.94
C GLY A 216 -13.30 -17.61 -11.61
N LYS A 217 -11.98 -17.81 -11.59
CA LYS A 217 -11.16 -17.61 -10.40
C LYS A 217 -10.85 -16.15 -10.12
N GLN A 218 -10.61 -15.37 -11.17
CA GLN A 218 -10.53 -13.91 -11.10
C GLN A 218 -11.73 -13.31 -10.36
N LEU A 219 -12.94 -13.66 -10.80
CA LEU A 219 -14.19 -13.21 -10.20
C LEU A 219 -14.31 -13.64 -8.73
N GLN A 220 -14.06 -14.93 -8.46
CA GLN A 220 -14.14 -15.46 -7.09
C GLN A 220 -13.17 -14.74 -6.14
N MET A 221 -11.94 -14.47 -6.57
CA MET A 221 -10.94 -13.83 -5.73
C MET A 221 -11.28 -12.37 -5.43
N LEU A 222 -11.74 -11.60 -6.42
CA LEU A 222 -12.16 -10.21 -6.18
C LEU A 222 -13.33 -10.13 -5.21
N ILE A 223 -14.40 -10.89 -5.46
CA ILE A 223 -15.57 -10.92 -4.57
C ILE A 223 -15.16 -11.31 -3.15
N LYS A 224 -14.29 -12.32 -3.01
CA LYS A 224 -13.83 -12.76 -1.70
C LYS A 224 -13.02 -11.67 -0.99
N GLN A 225 -12.04 -11.07 -1.65
CA GLN A 225 -11.21 -10.02 -1.01
C GLN A 225 -12.06 -8.81 -0.66
N PHE A 226 -13.00 -8.44 -1.53
CA PHE A 226 -13.98 -7.39 -1.30
C PHE A 226 -14.84 -7.67 -0.06
N ALA A 227 -15.47 -8.85 0.01
CA ALA A 227 -16.32 -9.24 1.15
C ALA A 227 -15.57 -9.23 2.49
N THR A 228 -14.25 -9.42 2.46
CA THR A 228 -13.40 -9.34 3.66
C THR A 228 -12.89 -7.94 3.98
N GLN A 229 -13.22 -6.92 3.18
CA GLN A 229 -12.69 -5.55 3.27
C GLN A 229 -11.15 -5.50 3.22
N ARG A 230 -10.54 -6.42 2.48
CA ARG A 230 -9.07 -6.54 2.36
C ARG A 230 -8.54 -6.12 1.02
N LEU A 231 -9.40 -5.62 0.15
CA LEU A 231 -9.01 -5.20 -1.18
C LEU A 231 -8.77 -3.69 -1.19
N HIS A 232 -7.57 -3.29 -1.58
CA HIS A 232 -7.28 -1.88 -1.82
C HIS A 232 -7.97 -1.40 -3.10
N LEU A 233 -8.48 -0.17 -3.07
CA LEU A 233 -9.22 0.41 -4.20
C LEU A 233 -8.39 0.42 -5.48
N GLU A 234 -7.14 0.88 -5.42
CA GLU A 234 -6.22 0.88 -6.56
C GLU A 234 -6.00 -0.53 -7.12
N ASP A 235 -5.83 -1.53 -6.25
CA ASP A 235 -5.62 -2.91 -6.66
C ASP A 235 -6.89 -3.52 -7.28
N PHE A 236 -8.07 -3.17 -6.75
CA PHE A 236 -9.37 -3.52 -7.34
C PHE A 236 -9.51 -2.94 -8.74
N LEU A 237 -9.26 -1.64 -8.91
CA LEU A 237 -9.37 -0.95 -10.20
C LEU A 237 -8.41 -1.55 -11.24
N LEU A 238 -7.16 -1.81 -10.86
CA LEU A 238 -6.20 -2.49 -11.74
C LEU A 238 -6.68 -3.90 -12.15
N CYS A 239 -7.30 -4.65 -11.23
CA CYS A 239 -7.88 -5.95 -11.59
C CYS A 239 -9.10 -5.82 -12.52
N MET A 240 -9.96 -4.83 -12.29
CA MET A 240 -11.13 -4.55 -13.14
C MET A 240 -10.74 -4.12 -14.56
N ASN A 241 -9.61 -3.43 -14.71
CA ASN A 241 -9.07 -3.04 -16.01
C ASN A 241 -8.54 -4.24 -16.83
N HIS A 242 -8.25 -5.37 -16.17
CA HIS A 242 -7.85 -6.61 -16.83
C HIS A 242 -9.03 -7.52 -17.22
N MET A 243 -10.26 -7.10 -16.89
CA MET A 243 -11.47 -7.85 -17.21
C MET A 243 -12.07 -7.42 -18.55
N ASP A 244 -12.90 -8.27 -19.14
CA ASP A 244 -13.83 -7.88 -20.20
C ASP A 244 -15.11 -7.21 -19.61
N ASP A 245 -15.95 -6.65 -20.48
CA ASP A 245 -17.16 -5.94 -20.07
C ASP A 245 -18.17 -6.84 -19.36
N TYR A 246 -18.28 -8.09 -19.77
CA TYR A 246 -19.18 -9.07 -19.16
C TYR A 246 -18.74 -9.39 -17.73
N GLN A 247 -17.44 -9.62 -17.53
CA GLN A 247 -16.84 -9.84 -16.22
C GLN A 247 -17.02 -8.61 -15.32
N ARG A 248 -16.76 -7.40 -15.83
CA ARG A 248 -16.97 -6.15 -15.07
C ARG A 248 -18.43 -5.97 -14.65
N ALA A 249 -19.38 -6.23 -15.54
CA ALA A 249 -20.80 -6.17 -15.24
C ALA A 249 -21.20 -7.17 -14.14
N ASN A 250 -20.65 -8.39 -14.18
CA ASN A 250 -20.90 -9.41 -13.17
C ASN A 250 -20.34 -9.02 -11.80
N VAL A 251 -19.15 -8.41 -11.74
CA VAL A 251 -18.60 -7.84 -10.50
C VAL A 251 -19.52 -6.73 -9.96
N ARG A 252 -19.92 -5.79 -10.83
CA ARG A 252 -20.82 -4.68 -10.47
C ARG A 252 -22.17 -5.16 -9.90
N GLY A 253 -22.75 -6.22 -10.46
CA GLY A 253 -23.99 -6.79 -9.97
C GLY A 253 -23.90 -7.51 -8.61
N ARG A 254 -22.67 -7.79 -8.12
CA ARG A 254 -22.43 -8.53 -6.87
C ARG A 254 -21.80 -7.68 -5.77
N ILE A 255 -21.31 -6.49 -6.10
CA ILE A 255 -20.72 -5.54 -5.17
C ILE A 255 -21.76 -4.44 -4.90
N PRO A 256 -22.01 -4.06 -3.63
CA PRO A 256 -22.97 -3.01 -3.30
C PRO A 256 -22.72 -1.69 -4.03
N VAL A 257 -23.80 -1.05 -4.48
CA VAL A 257 -23.78 0.18 -5.30
C VAL A 257 -23.04 1.34 -4.60
N PHE A 258 -23.16 1.47 -3.28
CA PHE A 258 -22.47 2.53 -2.51
C PHE A 258 -20.94 2.51 -2.67
N PHE A 259 -20.35 1.37 -3.04
CA PHE A 259 -18.92 1.27 -3.30
C PHE A 259 -18.53 1.94 -4.62
N PHE A 260 -19.42 1.91 -5.62
CA PHE A 260 -19.23 2.63 -6.87
C PHE A 260 -19.52 4.13 -6.71
N GLU A 261 -20.36 4.52 -5.75
CA GLU A 261 -20.54 5.93 -5.36
C GLU A 261 -19.26 6.51 -4.71
N LEU A 262 -18.55 5.73 -3.89
CA LEU A 262 -17.21 6.05 -3.39
C LEU A 262 -16.14 6.16 -4.50
N LEU A 263 -16.35 5.48 -5.63
CA LEU A 263 -15.51 5.58 -6.83
C LEU A 263 -15.87 6.77 -7.72
N ALA A 264 -17.14 7.22 -7.68
CA ALA A 264 -17.67 8.34 -8.44
C ALA A 264 -17.44 9.70 -7.76
N ASP A 265 -16.81 9.73 -6.58
CA ASP A 265 -16.31 10.97 -5.99
C ASP A 265 -15.27 11.60 -6.95
N PRO A 266 -15.49 12.85 -7.46
CA PRO A 266 -14.72 13.45 -8.55
C PRO A 266 -13.20 13.57 -8.34
N GLY A 267 -12.69 13.24 -7.15
CA GLY A 267 -11.27 13.20 -6.83
C GLY A 267 -10.51 11.96 -7.30
N ILE A 268 -11.17 10.87 -7.70
CA ILE A 268 -10.49 9.58 -7.99
C ILE A 268 -10.81 8.99 -9.36
N MET A 269 -11.93 9.33 -9.99
CA MET A 269 -12.27 8.88 -11.35
C MET A 269 -12.71 10.09 -12.17
N ARG A 270 -11.80 10.64 -12.98
CA ARG A 270 -12.23 11.36 -14.19
C ARG A 270 -12.21 10.36 -15.32
N ASP A 271 -13.41 9.96 -15.73
CA ASP A 271 -13.66 9.06 -16.85
C ASP A 271 -13.25 9.74 -18.16
N GLU A 272 -12.47 8.99 -18.94
CA GLU A 272 -12.54 9.01 -20.39
C GLU A 272 -13.90 8.41 -20.80
N ALA A 273 -14.72 9.23 -21.44
CA ALA A 273 -15.79 8.83 -22.35
C ALA A 273 -15.81 9.82 -23.51
#